data_AF-A0A494T097-F1
#
_entry.id   AF-A0A494T097-F1
#
_cell.length_a   1.000
_cell.length_b   1.000
_cell.length_c   1.000
_cell.angle_alpha   90.00
_cell.angle_beta   90.00
_cell.angle_gamma   90.00
#
_symmetry.space_group_name_H-M   'P 1'
#
loop_
_entity.id
_entity.type
_entity.pdbx_description
1 polymer ?
#
loop_
_entity_poly.entity_id
_entity_poly.type
_entity_poly.pdbx_seq_one_letter_code
_entity_poly.pdbx_strand_id
1 'polypeptide(L)'
;MYDVIVDSVPKQVGADQWTVLQVSLDNPSSVVGTGAGSAVQTARVAIAGVGGQTTPTKFGEVSFFARQKYPKGCIAFTFDDSWATTKTAALATMNQYRFRGTIFPWISLLGANASYLTLADLRTFQDLHGWEIGAHCTTEHVSFSTYGSETLEATLQYMKRFLVTDGFRSECIAYPGSNSSPAVRYAAAQYFR
;
A
#
# COMPACT_ATOMS: atom_id res chain seq x y z
N MET A 1 -19.46 6.85 30.64
CA MET A 1 -19.42 6.20 29.31
C MET A 1 -19.38 7.32 28.30
N TYR A 2 -18.41 7.31 27.40
CA TYR A 2 -18.21 8.36 26.40
C TYR A 2 -18.52 7.75 25.04
N ASP A 3 -19.65 8.13 24.46
CA ASP A 3 -20.10 7.61 23.17
C ASP A 3 -19.93 8.71 22.12
N VAL A 4 -19.18 8.39 21.07
CA VAL A 4 -19.01 9.27 19.92
C VAL A 4 -19.68 8.60 18.74
N ILE A 5 -20.70 9.24 18.17
CA ILE A 5 -21.28 8.83 16.90
C ILE A 5 -20.64 9.70 15.83
N VAL A 6 -19.91 9.06 14.94
CA VAL A 6 -18.95 9.75 14.08
C VAL A 6 -19.46 9.88 12.64
N ASP A 7 -20.58 9.23 12.30
CA ASP A 7 -21.27 9.41 11.03
C ASP A 7 -22.75 9.05 11.20
N SER A 8 -23.66 9.91 10.71
CA SER A 8 -25.11 9.67 10.70
C SER A 8 -25.68 9.55 9.29
N VAL A 9 -24.85 9.71 8.26
CA VAL A 9 -25.28 9.60 6.86
C VAL A 9 -25.00 8.18 6.38
N PRO A 10 -26.02 7.38 6.04
CA PRO A 10 -25.81 6.04 5.52
C PRO A 10 -24.98 6.09 4.23
N LYS A 11 -23.78 5.50 4.25
CA LYS A 11 -23.00 5.28 3.03
C LYS A 11 -23.53 4.02 2.35
N GLN A 12 -24.08 4.17 1.16
CA GLN A 12 -24.51 3.01 0.37
C GLN A 12 -23.28 2.26 -0.15
N VAL A 13 -23.27 0.95 0.06
CA VAL A 13 -22.26 0.03 -0.45
C VAL A 13 -22.92 -0.76 -1.57
N GLY A 14 -22.31 -0.75 -2.76
CA GLY A 14 -22.81 -1.51 -3.90
C GLY A 14 -22.72 -3.02 -3.66
N ALA A 15 -23.60 -3.79 -4.29
CA ALA A 15 -23.51 -5.25 -4.27
C ALA A 15 -22.15 -5.71 -4.83
N ASP A 16 -21.56 -6.72 -4.18
CA ASP A 16 -20.27 -7.33 -4.56
C ASP A 16 -19.07 -6.37 -4.63
N GLN A 17 -19.11 -5.26 -3.89
CA GLN A 17 -18.00 -4.30 -3.81
C GLN A 17 -17.42 -4.18 -2.41
N TRP A 18 -16.08 -4.10 -2.34
CA TRP A 18 -15.39 -3.64 -1.15
C TRP A 18 -15.40 -2.12 -1.10
N THR A 19 -15.90 -1.55 -0.01
CA THR A 19 -15.88 -0.11 0.25
C THR A 19 -15.09 0.19 1.52
N VAL A 20 -14.20 1.18 1.43
CA VAL A 20 -13.49 1.72 2.61
C VAL A 20 -14.32 2.85 3.19
N LEU A 21 -14.65 2.74 4.48
CA LEU A 21 -15.30 3.79 5.25
C LEU A 21 -14.24 4.46 6.14
N GLN A 22 -13.92 5.71 5.85
CA GLN A 22 -13.07 6.52 6.71
C GLN A 22 -13.93 7.42 7.57
N VAL A 23 -13.69 7.37 8.88
CA VAL A 23 -14.49 8.01 9.90
C VAL A 23 -13.57 8.85 10.77
N SER A 24 -13.81 10.16 10.83
CA SER A 24 -12.93 11.10 11.55
C SER A 24 -13.51 11.45 12.92
N LEU A 25 -12.77 11.16 13.98
CA LEU A 25 -13.14 11.56 15.35
C LEU A 25 -13.10 13.08 15.57
N ASP A 26 -12.53 13.86 14.63
CA ASP A 26 -12.40 15.31 14.77
C ASP A 26 -13.71 16.06 14.46
N ASN A 27 -14.66 15.43 13.76
CA ASN A 27 -15.95 16.04 13.41
C ASN A 27 -17.11 15.05 13.56
N PRO A 28 -17.44 14.65 14.80
CA PRO A 28 -18.50 13.68 15.04
C PRO A 28 -19.89 14.25 14.74
N SER A 29 -20.80 13.40 14.26
CA SER A 29 -22.20 13.78 14.07
C SER A 29 -22.95 13.94 15.38
N SER A 30 -22.55 13.24 16.45
CA SER A 30 -22.94 13.56 17.82
C SER A 30 -21.95 13.03 18.86
N VAL A 31 -21.90 13.69 20.02
CA VAL A 31 -21.06 13.32 21.16
C VAL A 31 -21.94 13.25 22.41
N VAL A 32 -21.88 12.15 23.15
CA VAL A 32 -22.54 11.98 24.43
C VAL A 32 -21.49 11.69 25.50
N GLY A 33 -21.39 12.58 26.49
CA GLY A 33 -20.46 12.49 27.62
C GLY A 33 -19.32 13.51 27.57
N THR A 34 -18.41 13.42 28.54
CA THR A 34 -17.29 14.35 28.74
C THR A 34 -15.95 13.61 28.63
N GLY A 35 -15.38 13.57 27.42
CA GLY A 35 -14.10 12.91 27.13
C GLY A 35 -13.47 13.48 25.87
N ALA A 36 -12.14 13.38 25.74
CA ALA A 36 -11.46 13.70 24.49
C ALA A 36 -11.52 12.48 23.55
N GLY A 37 -11.45 12.68 22.22
CA GLY A 37 -11.38 11.58 21.24
C GLY A 37 -10.21 10.59 21.47
N SER A 38 -9.17 11.01 22.19
CA SER A 38 -8.06 10.16 22.64
C SER A 38 -8.42 9.16 23.74
N ALA A 39 -9.59 9.30 24.38
CA ALA A 39 -10.09 8.39 25.41
C ALA A 39 -11.00 7.28 24.86
N VAL A 40 -11.18 7.20 23.53
CA VAL A 40 -11.98 6.15 22.89
C VAL A 40 -11.26 4.81 23.00
N GLN A 41 -11.86 3.87 23.73
CA GLN A 41 -11.32 2.52 23.95
C GLN A 41 -12.01 1.45 23.10
N THR A 42 -13.20 1.74 22.60
CA THR A 42 -14.04 0.81 21.86
C THR A 42 -14.66 1.51 20.67
N ALA A 43 -14.68 0.83 19.51
CA ALA A 43 -15.42 1.26 18.34
C ALA A 43 -16.47 0.19 17.99
N ARG A 44 -17.68 0.62 17.64
CA ARG A 44 -18.75 -0.26 17.17
C ARG A 44 -19.16 0.16 15.77
N VAL A 45 -19.20 -0.80 14.86
CA VAL A 45 -19.73 -0.61 13.50
C VAL A 45 -21.07 -1.33 13.41
N ALA A 46 -22.11 -0.63 12.95
CA ALA A 46 -23.42 -1.20 12.69
C ALA A 46 -23.70 -1.15 11.19
N ILE A 47 -24.19 -2.25 10.64
CA ILE A 47 -24.58 -2.36 9.23
C ILE A 47 -26.04 -2.82 9.20
N ALA A 48 -26.86 -2.10 8.45
CA ALA A 48 -28.27 -2.42 8.24
C ALA A 48 -28.54 -2.47 6.74
N GLY A 49 -29.29 -3.47 6.29
CA GLY A 49 -29.74 -3.51 4.91
C GLY A 49 -30.79 -2.44 4.62
N VAL A 50 -30.81 -1.95 3.39
CA VAL A 50 -31.78 -0.95 2.95
C VAL A 50 -33.14 -1.63 2.73
N GLY A 51 -34.22 -0.99 3.19
CA GLY A 51 -35.59 -1.50 2.96
C GLY A 51 -35.91 -2.82 3.68
N GLY A 52 -35.24 -3.12 4.80
CA GLY A 52 -35.49 -4.34 5.58
C GLY A 52 -34.89 -5.62 4.97
N GLN A 53 -34.10 -5.50 3.90
CA GLN A 53 -33.37 -6.63 3.33
C GLN A 53 -32.24 -7.06 4.27
N THR A 54 -32.00 -8.37 4.36
CA THR A 54 -30.81 -8.90 5.02
C THR A 54 -29.79 -9.25 3.95
N THR A 55 -28.64 -8.60 3.99
CA THR A 55 -27.55 -8.85 3.05
C THR A 55 -26.36 -9.40 3.82
N PRO A 56 -25.88 -10.63 3.51
CA PRO A 56 -24.63 -11.14 4.07
C PRO A 56 -23.51 -10.14 3.79
N THR A 57 -22.97 -9.54 4.85
CA THR A 57 -21.92 -8.52 4.73
C THR A 57 -20.62 -9.07 5.28
N LYS A 58 -19.52 -8.85 4.57
CA LYS A 58 -18.18 -9.25 5.01
C LYS A 58 -17.45 -8.04 5.58
N PHE A 59 -16.76 -8.25 6.69
CA PHE A 59 -15.80 -7.29 7.25
C PHE A 59 -14.40 -7.71 6.83
N GLY A 60 -13.64 -6.76 6.26
CA GLY A 60 -12.25 -6.98 5.86
C GLY A 60 -11.31 -6.66 7.02
N GLU A 61 -11.10 -5.36 7.26
CA GLU A 61 -10.17 -4.87 8.28
C GLU A 61 -10.77 -3.65 8.99
N VAL A 62 -10.42 -3.48 10.27
CA VAL A 62 -10.59 -2.23 11.02
C VAL A 62 -9.22 -1.80 11.51
N SER A 63 -8.77 -0.63 11.07
CA SER A 63 -7.48 -0.05 11.47
C SER A 63 -7.64 1.38 11.99
N PHE A 64 -6.85 1.70 13.00
CA PHE A 64 -6.72 3.05 13.55
C PHE A 64 -5.45 3.68 13.00
N PHE A 65 -5.56 4.89 12.46
CA PHE A 65 -4.40 5.64 11.97
C PHE A 65 -4.03 6.71 12.98
N ALA A 66 -2.76 6.72 13.39
CA ALA A 66 -2.25 7.76 14.27
C ALA A 66 -2.38 9.14 13.60
N ARG A 67 -2.76 10.14 14.39
CA ARG A 67 -2.83 11.54 13.97
C ARG A 67 -1.47 11.95 13.40
N GLN A 68 -1.48 12.44 12.15
CA GLN A 68 -0.36 12.96 11.36
C GLN A 68 1.05 12.71 11.94
N LYS A 69 1.64 11.55 11.61
CA LYS A 69 3.04 11.22 11.97
C LYS A 69 4.05 12.28 11.48
N TYR A 70 3.69 13.07 10.46
CA TYR A 70 4.53 14.08 9.83
C TYR A 70 3.78 15.43 9.74
N PRO A 71 3.80 16.27 10.79
CA PRO A 71 3.03 17.52 10.84
C PRO A 71 3.48 18.59 9.83
N LYS A 72 4.67 18.42 9.23
CA LYS A 72 5.22 19.28 8.17
C LYS A 72 5.13 18.65 6.78
N GLY A 73 4.39 17.55 6.63
CA GLY A 73 4.37 16.75 5.42
C GLY A 73 5.58 15.80 5.31
N CYS A 74 5.50 14.87 4.38
CA CYS A 74 6.55 13.91 4.05
C CYS A 74 6.60 13.74 2.53
N ILE A 75 7.79 13.53 1.98
CA ILE A 75 7.99 13.21 0.57
C ILE A 75 8.65 11.84 0.51
N ALA A 76 8.10 10.94 -0.31
CA ALA A 76 8.72 9.68 -0.67
C ALA A 76 9.19 9.77 -2.12
N PHE A 77 10.46 9.42 -2.37
CA PHE A 77 11.01 9.32 -3.71
C PHE A 77 10.98 7.87 -4.15
N THR A 78 10.28 7.58 -5.25
CA THR A 78 10.11 6.21 -5.76
C THR A 78 10.64 6.12 -7.19
N PHE A 79 11.25 4.99 -7.51
CA PHE A 79 11.85 4.73 -8.82
C PHE A 79 11.42 3.36 -9.32
N ASP A 80 10.76 3.34 -10.46
CA ASP A 80 10.19 2.12 -11.05
C ASP A 80 11.13 1.57 -12.16
N ASP A 81 10.87 0.36 -12.61
CA ASP A 81 11.40 -0.25 -13.86
C ASP A 81 12.88 -0.63 -13.90
N SER A 82 13.60 -0.53 -12.78
CA SER A 82 15.01 -0.94 -12.70
C SER A 82 15.96 -0.19 -13.67
N TRP A 83 15.67 1.04 -14.11
CA TRP A 83 16.58 1.76 -15.02
C TRP A 83 17.94 2.07 -14.38
N ALA A 84 19.02 1.88 -15.13
CA ALA A 84 20.40 2.15 -14.67
C ALA A 84 20.64 3.62 -14.33
N THR A 85 19.84 4.54 -14.90
CA THR A 85 19.84 5.97 -14.58
C THR A 85 19.47 6.26 -13.12
N THR A 86 18.74 5.36 -12.46
CA THR A 86 18.49 5.44 -11.01
C THR A 86 19.81 5.40 -10.23
N LYS A 87 20.78 4.60 -10.66
CA LYS A 87 22.12 4.57 -10.05
C LYS A 87 23.03 5.68 -10.57
N THR A 88 23.09 5.90 -11.89
CA THR A 88 24.08 6.82 -12.47
C THR A 88 23.72 8.30 -12.31
N ALA A 89 22.43 8.63 -12.18
CA ALA A 89 21.97 10.01 -12.00
C ALA A 89 21.24 10.22 -10.67
N ALA A 90 20.19 9.43 -10.39
CA ALA A 90 19.33 9.72 -9.24
C ALA A 90 20.07 9.53 -7.90
N LEU A 91 20.79 8.42 -7.72
CA LEU A 91 21.56 8.15 -6.51
C LEU A 91 22.59 9.24 -6.23
N ALA A 92 23.29 9.72 -7.27
CA ALA A 92 24.28 10.78 -7.13
C ALA A 92 23.65 12.07 -6.59
N THR A 93 22.53 12.51 -7.20
CA THR A 93 21.79 13.70 -6.75
C THR A 93 21.20 13.51 -5.36
N MET A 94 20.54 12.38 -5.10
CA MET A 94 19.91 12.07 -3.81
C MET A 94 20.93 12.07 -2.66
N ASN A 95 22.13 11.53 -2.90
CA ASN A 95 23.22 11.54 -1.92
C ASN A 95 23.70 12.96 -1.57
N GLN A 96 23.70 13.91 -2.51
CA GLN A 96 24.05 15.31 -2.22
C GLN A 96 23.12 15.92 -1.16
N TYR A 97 21.84 15.55 -1.20
CA TYR A 97 20.83 16.02 -0.26
C TYR A 97 20.56 15.05 0.89
N ARG A 98 21.32 13.93 0.97
CA ARG A 98 21.14 12.85 1.95
C ARG A 98 19.73 12.26 1.95
N PHE A 99 19.09 12.25 0.79
CA PHE A 99 17.79 11.64 0.60
C PHE A 99 17.92 10.15 0.35
N ARG A 100 16.90 9.42 0.78
CA ARG A 100 16.71 8.00 0.52
C ARG A 100 15.51 7.83 -0.41
N GLY A 101 15.54 6.78 -1.20
CA GLY A 101 14.44 6.41 -2.10
C GLY A 101 13.98 4.98 -1.88
N THR A 102 12.92 4.63 -2.59
CA THR A 102 12.41 3.27 -2.75
C THR A 102 12.52 2.87 -4.23
N ILE A 103 13.06 1.69 -4.52
CA ILE A 103 13.11 1.14 -5.87
C ILE A 103 12.06 0.03 -6.00
N PHE A 104 11.30 0.07 -7.08
CA PHE A 104 10.31 -0.92 -7.48
C PHE A 104 10.80 -1.60 -8.77
N PRO A 105 11.56 -2.72 -8.67
CA PRO A 105 12.27 -3.28 -9.81
C PRO A 105 11.37 -4.11 -10.72
N TRP A 106 11.58 -3.98 -12.03
CA TRP A 106 11.20 -5.01 -12.99
C TRP A 106 12.21 -6.16 -12.88
N ILE A 107 11.82 -7.26 -12.22
CA ILE A 107 12.73 -8.31 -11.78
C ILE A 107 13.43 -9.00 -12.97
N SER A 108 12.69 -9.34 -14.04
CA SER A 108 13.27 -10.07 -15.18
C SER A 108 14.28 -9.25 -15.99
N LEU A 109 14.28 -7.92 -15.85
CA LEU A 109 15.21 -7.05 -16.57
C LEU A 109 16.49 -6.76 -15.77
N LEU A 110 16.58 -7.24 -14.52
CA LEU A 110 17.77 -7.05 -13.71
C LEU A 110 18.99 -7.71 -14.38
N GLY A 111 19.99 -6.89 -14.72
CA GLY A 111 21.19 -7.34 -15.43
C GLY A 111 20.95 -7.82 -16.86
N ALA A 112 19.79 -7.56 -17.46
CA ALA A 112 19.51 -7.96 -18.85
C ALA A 112 20.43 -7.25 -19.86
N ASN A 113 20.78 -5.99 -19.59
CA ASN A 113 21.81 -5.22 -20.30
C ASN A 113 22.18 -3.97 -19.47
N ALA A 114 23.08 -3.14 -20.01
CA ALA A 114 23.59 -1.94 -19.33
C ALA A 114 22.53 -0.83 -19.06
N SER A 115 21.35 -0.90 -19.68
CA SER A 115 20.26 0.04 -19.43
C SER A 115 19.52 -0.25 -18.12
N TYR A 116 19.70 -1.44 -17.53
CA TYR A 116 19.03 -1.86 -16.32
C TYR A 116 19.99 -2.10 -15.17
N LEU A 117 19.50 -1.90 -13.95
CA LEU A 117 20.19 -2.24 -12.72
C LEU A 117 20.44 -3.75 -12.64
N THR A 118 21.49 -4.14 -11.94
CA THR A 118 21.74 -5.52 -11.57
C THR A 118 21.20 -5.81 -10.16
N LEU A 119 21.08 -7.08 -9.80
CA LEU A 119 20.77 -7.47 -8.41
C LEU A 119 21.80 -6.92 -7.40
N ALA A 120 23.08 -6.87 -7.79
CA ALA A 120 24.15 -6.30 -6.96
C ALA A 120 23.97 -4.78 -6.77
N ASP A 121 23.39 -4.08 -7.75
CA ASP A 121 23.03 -2.67 -7.59
C ASP A 121 21.92 -2.50 -6.56
N LEU A 122 20.87 -3.33 -6.59
CA LEU A 122 19.80 -3.28 -5.58
C LEU A 122 20.34 -3.52 -4.17
N ARG A 123 21.29 -4.45 -4.00
CA ARG A 123 22.01 -4.64 -2.73
C ARG A 123 22.78 -3.40 -2.32
N THR A 124 23.48 -2.78 -3.26
CA THR A 124 24.21 -1.52 -3.01
C THR A 124 23.27 -0.43 -2.51
N PHE A 125 22.10 -0.26 -3.14
CA PHE A 125 21.07 0.68 -2.71
C PHE A 125 20.60 0.43 -1.28
N GLN A 126 20.26 -0.80 -0.92
CA GLN A 126 19.81 -1.12 0.44
C GLN A 126 20.95 -1.02 1.46
N ASP A 127 22.03 -1.74 1.23
CA ASP A 127 23.03 -2.03 2.27
C ASP A 127 23.99 -0.86 2.48
N LEU A 128 24.27 -0.06 1.44
CA LEU A 128 25.18 1.09 1.52
C LEU A 128 24.44 2.43 1.60
N HIS A 129 23.28 2.56 0.94
CA HIS A 129 22.56 3.83 0.87
C HIS A 129 21.28 3.87 1.73
N GLY A 130 20.85 2.73 2.28
CA GLY A 130 19.65 2.65 3.12
C GLY A 130 18.36 2.89 2.34
N TRP A 131 18.37 2.65 1.03
CA TRP A 131 17.17 2.70 0.21
C TRP A 131 16.31 1.46 0.42
N GLU A 132 15.01 1.59 0.23
CA GLU A 132 14.08 0.47 0.28
C GLU A 132 13.97 -0.19 -1.10
N ILE A 133 13.81 -1.52 -1.15
CA ILE A 133 13.55 -2.26 -2.38
C ILE A 133 12.18 -2.94 -2.25
N GLY A 134 11.18 -2.45 -2.96
CA GLY A 134 9.80 -2.95 -2.98
C GLY A 134 9.51 -3.88 -4.15
N ALA A 135 8.24 -4.25 -4.36
CA ALA A 135 7.78 -5.07 -5.47
C ALA A 135 7.18 -4.23 -6.61
N HIS A 136 7.35 -4.67 -7.86
CA HIS A 136 6.75 -4.00 -9.03
C HIS A 136 6.12 -4.96 -10.02
N CYS A 137 6.95 -5.74 -10.71
CA CYS A 137 6.53 -6.76 -11.64
C CYS A 137 7.61 -7.83 -11.80
N THR A 138 7.22 -8.95 -12.38
CA THR A 138 8.09 -10.10 -12.62
C THR A 138 8.67 -10.03 -14.03
N THR A 139 7.95 -10.58 -15.01
CA THR A 139 8.34 -10.65 -16.42
C THR A 139 7.57 -9.65 -17.27
N GLU A 140 6.26 -9.57 -17.07
CA GLU A 140 5.39 -8.69 -17.84
C GLU A 140 5.14 -7.38 -17.08
N HIS A 141 5.37 -6.25 -17.74
CA HIS A 141 5.06 -4.92 -17.22
C HIS A 141 3.68 -4.48 -17.71
N VAL A 142 2.66 -5.20 -17.28
CA VAL A 142 1.27 -4.96 -17.65
C VAL A 142 0.41 -4.77 -16.41
N SER A 143 -0.70 -4.06 -16.58
CA SER A 143 -1.69 -3.84 -15.53
C SER A 143 -2.14 -5.16 -14.91
N PHE A 144 -2.02 -5.29 -13.59
CA PHE A 144 -2.47 -6.49 -12.86
C PHE A 144 -3.98 -6.78 -13.01
N SER A 145 -4.77 -5.80 -13.42
CA SER A 145 -6.19 -6.02 -13.73
C SER A 145 -6.42 -6.92 -14.95
N THR A 146 -5.42 -7.15 -15.80
CA THR A 146 -5.53 -8.03 -16.97
C THR A 146 -5.26 -9.50 -16.62
N TYR A 147 -4.73 -9.77 -15.43
CA TYR A 147 -4.47 -11.13 -14.97
C TYR A 147 -5.75 -11.79 -14.46
N GLY A 148 -5.88 -13.09 -14.76
CA GLY A 148 -6.75 -13.97 -14.00
C GLY A 148 -6.27 -14.10 -12.55
N SER A 149 -7.17 -14.48 -11.64
CA SER A 149 -6.87 -14.56 -10.19
C SER A 149 -5.67 -15.45 -9.88
N GLU A 150 -5.53 -16.60 -10.53
CA GLU A 150 -4.40 -17.53 -10.33
C GLU A 150 -3.07 -16.91 -10.76
N THR A 151 -3.03 -16.25 -11.93
CA THR A 151 -1.83 -15.58 -12.43
C THR A 151 -1.43 -14.41 -11.54
N LEU A 152 -2.40 -13.62 -11.07
CA LEU A 152 -2.16 -12.52 -10.15
C LEU A 152 -1.55 -13.04 -8.84
N GLU A 153 -2.15 -14.08 -8.26
CA GLU A 153 -1.69 -14.70 -7.03
C GLU A 153 -0.25 -15.22 -7.15
N ALA A 154 0.03 -16.00 -8.19
CA ALA A 154 1.37 -16.53 -8.44
C ALA A 154 2.41 -15.41 -8.66
N THR A 155 2.01 -14.31 -9.30
CA THR A 155 2.87 -13.14 -9.52
C THR A 155 3.21 -12.45 -8.20
N LEU A 156 2.21 -12.21 -7.34
CA LEU A 156 2.41 -11.58 -6.02
C LEU A 156 3.29 -12.45 -5.12
N GLN A 157 3.04 -13.77 -5.07
CA GLN A 157 3.85 -14.74 -4.33
C GLN A 157 5.31 -14.73 -4.80
N TYR A 158 5.52 -14.72 -6.11
CA TYR A 158 6.86 -14.69 -6.68
C TYR A 158 7.61 -13.42 -6.25
N MET A 159 6.98 -12.25 -6.38
CA MET A 159 7.61 -10.98 -5.98
C MET A 159 7.93 -10.96 -4.49
N LYS A 160 7.02 -11.45 -3.64
CA LYS A 160 7.28 -11.55 -2.20
C LYS A 160 8.46 -12.48 -1.91
N ARG A 161 8.51 -13.63 -2.56
CA ARG A 161 9.61 -14.59 -2.42
C ARG A 161 10.94 -14.00 -2.89
N PHE A 162 10.96 -13.26 -4.00
CA PHE A 162 12.15 -12.54 -4.45
C PHE A 162 12.66 -11.61 -3.36
N LEU A 163 11.80 -10.74 -2.80
CA LEU A 163 12.21 -9.84 -1.71
C LEU A 163 12.80 -10.59 -0.52
N VAL A 164 12.12 -11.63 -0.05
CA VAL A 164 12.57 -12.39 1.14
C VAL A 164 13.87 -13.16 0.86
N THR A 165 13.97 -13.83 -0.29
CA THR A 165 15.14 -14.64 -0.66
C THR A 165 16.35 -13.75 -0.84
N ASP A 166 16.15 -12.59 -1.44
CA ASP A 166 17.16 -11.56 -1.58
C ASP A 166 17.20 -10.59 -0.40
N GLY A 167 16.74 -10.97 0.80
CA GLY A 167 16.94 -10.21 2.03
C GLY A 167 16.50 -8.74 1.99
N PHE A 168 15.58 -8.39 1.08
CA PHE A 168 14.95 -7.09 0.97
C PHE A 168 13.76 -7.02 1.93
N ARG A 169 13.68 -5.94 2.72
CA ARG A 169 12.78 -5.85 3.88
C ARG A 169 11.49 -5.06 3.63
N SER A 170 11.14 -4.81 2.37
CA SER A 170 9.98 -4.00 2.05
C SER A 170 8.68 -4.79 2.05
N GLU A 171 7.63 -4.07 2.38
CA GLU A 171 6.23 -4.48 2.27
C GLU A 171 5.49 -3.61 1.24
N CYS A 172 6.22 -2.79 0.47
CA CYS A 172 5.66 -1.88 -0.50
C CYS A 172 5.56 -2.55 -1.88
N ILE A 173 4.51 -2.20 -2.62
CA ILE A 173 4.31 -2.59 -4.01
C ILE A 173 3.86 -1.40 -4.85
N ALA A 174 4.47 -1.23 -6.03
CA ALA A 174 4.01 -0.32 -7.07
C ALA A 174 3.34 -1.12 -8.19
N TYR A 175 2.13 -0.73 -8.59
CA TYR A 175 1.36 -1.46 -9.60
C TYR A 175 1.73 -1.00 -11.02
N PRO A 176 2.16 -1.89 -11.93
CA PRO A 176 2.45 -1.53 -13.31
C PRO A 176 1.23 -0.90 -14.00
N GLY A 177 1.48 0.14 -14.80
CA GLY A 177 0.41 0.91 -15.47
C GLY A 177 -0.49 1.69 -14.51
N SER A 178 -0.07 1.91 -13.25
CA SER A 178 -0.81 2.66 -12.22
C SER A 178 -2.20 2.12 -11.89
N ASN A 179 -2.50 0.86 -12.25
CA ASN A 179 -3.83 0.29 -12.06
C ASN A 179 -3.88 -0.60 -10.81
N SER A 180 -4.68 -0.18 -9.84
CA SER A 180 -4.83 -0.83 -8.55
C SER A 180 -6.30 -1.07 -8.22
N SER A 181 -7.03 -1.83 -9.04
CA SER A 181 -8.45 -2.13 -8.77
C SER A 181 -8.68 -2.68 -7.34
N PRO A 182 -9.88 -2.57 -6.75
CA PRO A 182 -10.15 -3.10 -5.41
C PRO A 182 -9.76 -4.58 -5.25
N ALA A 183 -9.99 -5.40 -6.27
CA ALA A 183 -9.59 -6.82 -6.28
C ALA A 183 -8.06 -6.99 -6.26
N VAL A 184 -7.33 -6.21 -7.07
CA VAL A 184 -5.86 -6.22 -7.09
C VAL A 184 -5.29 -5.80 -5.74
N ARG A 185 -5.81 -4.72 -5.14
CA ARG A 185 -5.37 -4.27 -3.80
C ARG A 185 -5.64 -5.30 -2.72
N TYR A 186 -6.80 -5.96 -2.77
CA TYR A 186 -7.16 -7.01 -1.81
C TYR A 186 -6.22 -8.22 -1.92
N ALA A 187 -5.89 -8.64 -3.14
CA ALA A 187 -4.93 -9.72 -3.39
C ALA A 187 -3.52 -9.33 -2.91
N ALA A 188 -3.04 -8.14 -3.29
CA ALA A 188 -1.72 -7.64 -2.88
C ALA A 188 -1.57 -7.53 -1.34
N ALA A 189 -2.63 -7.11 -0.64
CA ALA A 189 -2.64 -7.02 0.81
C ALA A 189 -2.49 -8.40 1.51
N GLN A 190 -2.60 -9.53 0.81
CA GLN A 190 -2.27 -10.84 1.41
C GLN A 190 -0.75 -11.06 1.55
N TYR A 191 0.07 -10.32 0.80
CA TYR A 191 1.51 -10.52 0.67
C TYR A 191 2.38 -9.35 1.13
N PHE A 192 1.82 -8.15 1.08
CA PHE A 192 2.52 -6.88 1.27
C PHE A 192 1.73 -6.09 2.34
N ARG A 193 2.24 -6.03 3.59
CA ARG A 193 1.55 -5.40 4.75
C ARG A 193 2.49 -4.61 5.66
#